data_AF-A0A1S8A4S4-F1
#
_entry.id   AF-A0A1S8A4S4-F1
#
_cell.length_a   1.000
_cell.length_b   1.000
_cell.length_c   1.000
_cell.angle_alpha   90.00
_cell.angle_beta   90.00
_cell.angle_gamma   90.00
#
_symmetry.space_group_name_H-M   'P 1'
#
loop_
_entity.id
_entity.type
_entity.pdbx_description
1 polymer ?
#
loop_
_entity_poly.entity_id
_entity_poly.type
_entity_poly.pdbx_seq_one_letter_code
_entity_poly.pdbx_strand_id
1 'polypeptide(L)'
;MKSLLLVLGARLAASLPAIPQAEDFPVIGLANITKVGMSDIRGRSLSGPYMGVDFPDPSIIYGDGSWKAYATSSNGKSIPVATSPDTSHWSLTGNDALPNPGSWVHPTDRGIWAPDVQKNDAGTYVSK
;
A
#
# COMPACT_ATOMS: atom_id res chain seq x y z
N MET A 1 -18.24 -21.62 61.12
CA MET A 1 -17.86 -20.20 60.94
C MET A 1 -16.97 -20.11 59.70
N LYS A 2 -17.41 -19.32 58.71
CA LYS A 2 -16.67 -18.72 57.57
C LYS A 2 -16.08 -19.66 56.52
N SER A 3 -16.88 -19.83 55.45
CA SER A 3 -16.46 -20.23 54.10
C SER A 3 -15.45 -19.23 53.54
N LEU A 4 -14.39 -19.70 52.87
CA LEU A 4 -13.46 -18.86 52.12
C LEU A 4 -13.44 -19.35 50.66
N LEU A 5 -14.19 -18.66 49.81
CA LEU A 5 -14.23 -18.86 48.36
C LEU A 5 -13.04 -18.11 47.74
N LEU A 6 -12.09 -18.82 47.14
CA LEU A 6 -10.94 -18.22 46.46
C LEU A 6 -11.27 -18.04 44.97
N VAL A 7 -11.58 -16.83 44.54
CA VAL A 7 -11.81 -16.48 43.13
C VAL A 7 -10.46 -16.20 42.47
N LEU A 8 -10.00 -17.10 41.61
CA LEU A 8 -8.80 -16.91 40.79
C LEU A 8 -9.19 -16.18 39.50
N GLY A 9 -9.12 -14.85 39.50
CA GLY A 9 -9.31 -14.03 38.31
C GLY A 9 -8.02 -13.95 37.50
N ALA A 10 -7.89 -14.74 36.43
CA ALA A 10 -6.82 -14.58 35.45
C ALA A 10 -7.04 -13.27 34.66
N ARG A 11 -6.10 -12.33 34.75
CA ARG A 11 -6.06 -11.12 33.93
C ARG A 11 -5.10 -11.36 32.77
N LEU A 12 -5.64 -11.62 31.59
CA LEU A 12 -4.87 -11.58 30.35
C LEU A 12 -4.69 -10.10 29.96
N ALA A 13 -3.55 -9.51 30.28
CA ALA A 13 -3.18 -8.20 29.75
C ALA A 13 -2.58 -8.43 28.36
N ALA A 14 -3.40 -8.31 27.31
CA ALA A 14 -2.89 -8.19 25.95
C ALA A 14 -2.19 -6.82 25.81
N SER A 15 -0.86 -6.82 25.76
CA SER A 15 -0.09 -5.63 25.41
C SER A 15 -0.32 -5.31 23.94
N LEU A 16 -1.28 -4.43 23.65
CA LEU A 16 -1.39 -3.81 22.33
C LEU A 16 -0.13 -2.96 22.09
N PRO A 17 0.50 -3.01 20.90
CA PRO A 17 1.57 -2.09 20.57
C PRO A 17 1.02 -0.65 20.62
N ALA A 18 1.78 0.26 21.20
CA ALA A 18 1.43 1.68 21.23
C ALA A 18 1.34 2.19 19.79
N ILE A 19 0.14 2.60 19.36
CA ILE A 19 -0.03 3.40 18.15
C ILE A 19 0.68 4.73 18.43
N PRO A 20 1.64 5.17 17.60
CA PRO A 20 2.19 6.52 17.72
C PRO A 20 1.05 7.52 17.70
N GLN A 21 0.98 8.37 18.73
CA GLN A 21 -0.02 9.44 18.81
C GLN A 21 0.07 10.25 17.51
N ALA A 22 -1.05 10.37 16.79
CA ALA A 22 -1.09 11.27 15.65
C ALA A 22 -0.75 12.67 16.17
N GLU A 23 0.39 13.21 15.73
CA GLU A 23 0.77 14.58 16.04
C GLU A 23 -0.35 15.50 15.53
N ASP A 24 -0.88 16.32 16.43
CA ASP A 24 -2.00 17.22 16.13
C ASP A 24 -1.48 18.36 15.25
N PHE A 25 -1.44 18.13 13.93
CA PHE A 25 -0.96 19.13 12.99
C PHE A 25 -1.97 20.28 12.89
N PRO A 26 -1.52 21.54 12.94
CA PRO A 26 -2.44 22.66 12.80
C PRO A 26 -3.10 22.64 11.41
N VAL A 27 -4.41 22.43 11.38
CA VAL A 27 -5.20 22.57 10.15
C VAL A 27 -5.28 24.05 9.80
N ILE A 28 -4.70 24.44 8.67
CA ILE A 28 -4.82 25.81 8.16
C ILE A 28 -6.21 25.98 7.53
N GLY A 29 -7.03 26.83 8.12
CA GLY A 29 -8.35 27.21 7.63
C GLY A 29 -8.54 28.72 7.65
N LEU A 30 -9.67 29.20 7.13
CA LEU A 30 -9.93 30.66 7.03
C LEU A 30 -9.88 31.36 8.39
N ALA A 31 -10.23 30.66 9.48
CA ALA A 31 -10.28 31.23 10.83
C ALA A 31 -8.89 31.45 11.47
N ASN A 32 -7.83 30.83 10.94
CA ASN A 32 -6.50 30.87 11.56
C ASN A 32 -5.36 31.17 10.58
N ILE A 33 -5.62 31.37 9.28
CA ILE A 33 -4.58 31.63 8.26
C ILE A 33 -3.71 32.87 8.56
N THR A 34 -4.23 33.85 9.30
CA THR A 34 -3.47 35.04 9.72
C THR A 34 -2.75 34.87 11.07
N LYS A 35 -3.04 33.78 11.79
CA LYS A 35 -2.51 33.50 13.15
C LYS A 35 -1.38 32.46 13.15
N VAL A 36 -1.21 31.73 12.06
CA VAL A 36 -0.16 30.71 11.93
C VAL A 36 1.12 31.39 11.45
N GLY A 37 2.21 31.24 12.21
CA GLY A 37 3.52 31.73 11.78
C GLY A 37 4.01 30.91 10.58
N MET A 38 4.73 31.52 9.64
CA MET A 38 5.32 30.79 8.50
C MET A 38 6.26 29.66 8.93
N SER A 39 6.86 29.78 10.12
CA SER A 39 7.66 28.73 10.77
C SER A 39 6.86 27.51 11.21
N ASP A 40 5.55 27.68 11.43
CA ASP A 40 4.64 26.63 11.89
C ASP A 40 3.99 25.88 10.72
N ILE A 41 4.10 26.43 9.51
CA ILE A 41 3.66 25.78 8.27
C ILE A 41 4.68 24.68 7.92
N ARG A 42 4.36 23.45 8.30
CA ARG A 42 5.11 22.27 7.87
C ARG A 42 4.76 21.97 6.41
N GLY A 43 5.78 21.76 5.57
CA GLY A 43 5.56 21.22 4.23
C GLY A 43 4.84 19.87 4.31
N ARG A 44 3.99 19.58 3.32
CA ARG A 44 3.41 18.23 3.20
C ARG A 44 4.55 17.23 3.11
N SER A 45 4.60 16.30 4.07
CA SER A 45 5.43 15.11 3.96
C SER A 45 4.65 14.04 3.21
N LEU A 46 5.34 13.23 2.39
CA LEU A 46 4.74 12.02 1.87
C LEU A 46 4.43 11.11 3.06
N SER A 47 3.15 10.85 3.28
CA SER A 47 2.67 9.90 4.27
C SER A 47 2.00 8.76 3.52
N GLY A 48 2.57 7.56 3.62
CA GLY A 48 2.08 6.36 2.95
C GLY A 48 3.16 5.58 2.18
N PRO A 49 2.77 4.49 1.50
CA PRO A 49 3.68 3.63 0.77
C PRO A 49 4.37 4.39 -0.37
N TYR A 50 5.68 4.24 -0.47
CA TYR A 50 6.51 4.89 -1.49
C TYR A 50 7.69 3.98 -1.87
N MET A 51 8.02 3.95 -3.15
CA MET A 51 9.10 3.08 -3.69
C MET A 51 10.22 3.86 -4.39
N GLY A 52 10.03 5.15 -4.69
CA GLY A 52 11.04 5.98 -5.35
C GLY A 52 11.38 5.61 -6.80
N VAL A 53 10.49 4.87 -7.47
CA VAL A 53 10.59 4.51 -8.88
C VAL A 53 9.25 4.72 -9.57
N ASP A 54 9.27 4.87 -10.90
CA ASP A 54 8.05 5.06 -11.69
C ASP A 54 7.14 3.84 -11.62
N PHE A 55 6.01 3.95 -10.92
CA PHE A 55 5.05 2.86 -10.76
C PHE A 55 3.61 3.40 -10.86
N PRO A 56 3.17 3.83 -12.05
CA PRO A 56 1.88 4.49 -12.23
C PRO A 56 0.73 3.49 -12.17
N ASP A 57 -0.43 3.95 -11.70
CA ASP A 57 -1.69 3.19 -11.70
C ASP A 57 -1.58 1.80 -11.00
N PRO A 58 -1.15 1.74 -9.73
CA PRO A 58 -0.95 0.46 -9.06
C PRO A 58 -2.26 -0.30 -8.84
N SER A 59 -2.36 -1.53 -9.36
CA SER A 59 -3.33 -2.54 -8.92
C SER A 59 -2.67 -3.49 -7.93
N ILE A 60 -3.25 -3.65 -6.74
CA ILE A 60 -2.70 -4.44 -5.63
C ILE A 60 -3.57 -5.67 -5.36
N ILE A 61 -2.95 -6.84 -5.21
CA ILE A 61 -3.61 -8.08 -4.83
C ILE A 61 -2.79 -8.85 -3.80
N TYR A 62 -3.47 -9.50 -2.85
CA TYR A 62 -2.86 -10.51 -1.99
C TYR A 62 -3.07 -11.90 -2.59
N GLY A 63 -1.98 -12.65 -2.73
CA GLY A 63 -2.04 -13.98 -3.30
C GLY A 63 -0.76 -14.76 -3.04
N ASP A 64 -0.90 -16.07 -2.83
CA ASP A 64 0.20 -17.01 -2.65
C ASP A 64 1.21 -16.56 -1.56
N GLY A 65 0.69 -15.97 -0.49
CA GLY A 65 1.47 -15.56 0.68
C GLY A 65 2.14 -14.19 0.62
N SER A 66 1.92 -13.38 -0.42
CA SER A 66 2.54 -12.06 -0.57
C SER A 66 1.60 -11.03 -1.20
N TRP A 67 1.82 -9.74 -0.90
CA TRP A 67 1.22 -8.67 -1.69
C TRP A 67 2.00 -8.49 -2.99
N LYS A 68 1.27 -8.34 -4.09
CA LYS A 68 1.79 -8.00 -5.40
C LYS A 68 1.12 -6.72 -5.88
N ALA A 69 1.88 -5.88 -6.57
CA ALA A 69 1.37 -4.74 -7.30
C ALA A 69 1.78 -4.82 -8.77
N TYR A 70 0.92 -4.33 -9.64
CA TYR A 70 1.11 -4.23 -11.09
C TYR A 70 0.85 -2.78 -11.49
N ALA A 71 1.56 -2.28 -12.49
CA ALA A 71 1.47 -0.87 -12.89
C ALA A 71 1.45 -0.72 -14.41
N THR A 72 1.10 0.49 -14.85
CA THR A 72 1.30 0.99 -16.21
C THR A 72 2.74 0.77 -16.67
N SER A 73 2.95 0.53 -17.98
CA SER A 73 4.27 0.30 -18.57
C SER A 73 5.29 1.35 -18.14
N SER A 74 6.35 0.88 -17.46
CA SER A 74 7.43 1.71 -16.94
C SER A 74 8.66 0.82 -16.66
N ASN A 75 9.81 1.42 -16.31
CA ASN A 75 11.04 0.69 -15.96
C ASN A 75 11.47 -0.39 -16.98
N GLY A 76 11.24 -0.12 -18.28
CA GLY A 76 11.56 -1.05 -19.37
C GLY A 76 10.70 -2.32 -19.41
N LYS A 77 9.53 -2.31 -18.75
CA LYS A 77 8.59 -3.44 -18.67
C LYS A 77 7.23 -3.04 -19.23
N SER A 78 6.56 -4.00 -19.86
CA SER A 78 5.18 -3.85 -20.30
C SER A 78 4.24 -3.79 -19.09
N ILE A 79 4.39 -4.70 -18.13
CA ILE A 79 3.67 -4.67 -16.85
C ILE A 79 4.67 -4.93 -15.71
N PRO A 80 5.27 -3.87 -15.12
CA PRO A 80 6.15 -4.02 -13.98
C PRO A 80 5.44 -4.61 -12.76
N VAL A 81 6.15 -5.44 -12.00
CA VAL A 81 5.63 -6.10 -10.79
C VAL A 81 6.43 -5.68 -9.58
N ALA A 82 5.74 -5.32 -8.51
CA ALA A 82 6.34 -5.11 -7.19
C ALA A 82 5.74 -6.05 -6.14
N THR A 83 6.49 -6.33 -5.08
CA THR A 83 6.03 -7.13 -3.94
C THR A 83 6.15 -6.39 -2.63
N SER A 84 5.30 -6.76 -1.68
CA SER A 84 5.36 -6.24 -0.31
C SER A 84 4.94 -7.31 0.71
N PRO A 85 5.57 -7.33 1.90
CA PRO A 85 5.09 -8.15 3.00
C PRO A 85 3.92 -7.49 3.76
N ASP A 86 3.77 -6.16 3.69
CA ASP A 86 2.95 -5.39 4.64
C ASP A 86 2.17 -4.21 4.03
N THR A 87 2.14 -4.10 2.69
CA THR A 87 1.53 -3.00 1.91
C THR A 87 2.17 -1.62 2.10
N SER A 88 3.19 -1.50 2.95
CA SER A 88 3.89 -0.25 3.25
C SER A 88 5.27 -0.20 2.59
N HIS A 89 6.02 -1.30 2.68
CA HIS A 89 7.35 -1.44 2.11
C HIS A 89 7.27 -2.26 0.83
N TRP A 90 7.58 -1.61 -0.29
CA TRP A 90 7.48 -2.23 -1.61
C TRP A 90 8.84 -2.40 -2.26
N SER A 91 9.03 -3.49 -2.99
CA SER A 91 10.23 -3.76 -3.77
C SER A 91 9.84 -4.04 -5.22
N LEU A 92 10.38 -3.27 -6.16
CA LEU A 92 10.26 -3.57 -7.58
C LEU A 92 10.99 -4.88 -7.88
N THR A 93 10.32 -5.79 -8.58
CA THR A 93 10.92 -7.06 -8.99
C THR A 93 11.59 -6.93 -10.36
N GLY A 94 12.44 -7.90 -10.71
CA GLY A 94 12.99 -8.02 -12.06
C GLY A 94 11.99 -8.50 -13.11
N ASN A 95 10.82 -8.97 -12.70
CA ASN A 95 9.85 -9.63 -13.56
C ASN A 95 8.96 -8.63 -14.33
N ASP A 96 8.56 -9.02 -15.53
CA ASP A 96 7.48 -8.40 -16.30
C ASP A 96 6.30 -9.39 -16.32
N ALA A 97 5.10 -8.95 -15.96
CA ALA A 97 3.93 -9.81 -15.98
C ALA A 97 3.42 -10.10 -17.40
N LEU A 98 3.78 -9.26 -18.38
CA LEU A 98 3.40 -9.44 -19.78
C LEU A 98 4.58 -9.11 -20.73
N PRO A 99 5.68 -9.89 -20.69
CA PRO A 99 6.88 -9.61 -21.49
C PRO A 99 6.66 -9.74 -22.99
N ASN A 100 5.63 -10.50 -23.40
CA ASN A 100 5.21 -10.68 -24.77
C ASN A 100 3.76 -10.23 -24.95
N PRO A 101 3.50 -8.92 -25.04
CA PRO A 101 2.16 -8.40 -25.32
C PRO A 101 1.57 -8.98 -26.60
N GLY A 102 0.26 -9.22 -26.59
CA GLY A 102 -0.45 -9.81 -27.73
C GLY A 102 -0.50 -8.87 -28.95
N SER A 103 -0.92 -9.42 -30.09
CA SER A 103 -1.00 -8.69 -31.37
C SER A 103 -2.01 -7.53 -31.40
N TRP A 104 -2.82 -7.39 -30.36
CA TRP A 104 -3.73 -6.26 -30.16
C TRP A 104 -3.00 -4.99 -29.71
N VAL A 105 -1.78 -5.09 -29.19
CA VAL A 105 -0.94 -3.94 -28.86
C VAL A 105 -0.37 -3.35 -30.15
N HIS A 106 -0.39 -2.03 -30.27
CA HIS A 106 0.14 -1.33 -31.43
C HIS A 106 1.64 -1.65 -31.62
N PRO A 107 2.12 -1.96 -32.84
CA PRO A 107 3.46 -2.51 -33.04
C PRO A 107 4.59 -1.56 -32.65
N THR A 108 4.36 -0.25 -32.71
CA THR A 108 5.37 0.78 -32.40
C THR A 108 5.05 1.60 -31.14
N ASP A 109 3.82 1.55 -30.65
CA ASP A 109 3.39 2.25 -29.44
C ASP A 109 2.85 1.23 -28.46
N ARG A 110 3.76 0.64 -27.69
CA ARG A 110 3.52 -0.58 -26.92
C ARG A 110 3.14 -0.33 -25.47
N GLY A 111 2.73 0.89 -25.13
CA GLY A 111 2.30 1.25 -23.79
C GLY A 111 1.02 0.51 -23.38
N ILE A 112 1.02 -0.08 -22.19
CA ILE A 112 -0.14 -0.71 -21.57
C ILE A 112 -0.43 0.02 -20.27
N TRP A 113 -1.69 0.42 -20.07
CA TRP A 113 -2.08 1.36 -19.03
C TRP A 113 -3.06 0.74 -18.05
N ALA A 114 -2.88 1.10 -16.77
CA ALA A 114 -3.79 0.81 -15.66
C ALA A 114 -4.28 -0.66 -15.61
N PRO A 115 -3.38 -1.64 -15.53
CA PRO A 115 -3.77 -3.03 -15.42
C PRO A 115 -4.50 -3.29 -14.09
N ASP A 116 -5.49 -4.18 -14.12
CA ASP A 116 -6.12 -4.73 -12.91
C ASP A 116 -5.97 -6.25 -12.89
N VAL A 117 -5.48 -6.80 -11.78
CA VAL A 117 -5.22 -8.25 -11.64
C VAL A 117 -6.07 -8.82 -10.52
N GLN A 118 -6.88 -9.81 -10.85
CA GLN A 118 -7.78 -10.51 -9.92
C GLN A 118 -7.55 -12.01 -9.95
N LYS A 119 -7.80 -12.69 -8.83
CA LYS A 119 -7.73 -14.17 -8.73
C LYS A 119 -9.15 -14.73 -8.74
N ASN A 120 -9.44 -15.63 -9.68
CA ASN A 120 -10.75 -16.28 -9.75
C ASN A 120 -10.85 -17.49 -8.81
N ASP A 121 -12.05 -18.08 -8.69
CA ASP A 121 -12.33 -19.21 -7.80
C ASP A 121 -11.55 -20.49 -8.14
N ALA A 122 -11.07 -20.61 -9.38
CA ALA A 122 -10.17 -21.69 -9.82
C ALA A 122 -8.70 -21.43 -9.44
N GLY A 123 -8.40 -20.33 -8.75
CA GLY A 123 -7.06 -19.93 -8.35
C GLY A 123 -6.21 -19.35 -9.48
N THR A 124 -6.81 -19.01 -10.62
CA THR A 124 -6.13 -18.41 -11.78
C THR A 124 -6.17 -16.88 -11.68
N TYR A 125 -5.04 -16.24 -11.95
CA TYR A 125 -4.96 -14.79 -12.08
C TYR A 125 -5.38 -14.35 -13.47
N VAL A 126 -6.26 -13.36 -13.53
CA VAL A 126 -6.75 -12.73 -14.76
C VAL A 126 -6.44 -11.24 -14.72
N SER A 127 -6.14 -10.66 -15.87
CA SER A 127 -5.89 -9.22 -16.01
C SER A 127 -6.91 -8.60 -16.96
N LYS A 128 -7.33 -7.38 -16.65
CA LYS A 128 -7.98 -6.48 -17.60
C LYS A 128 -7.04 -5.35 -18.00
#